data_AF-D5T129-F1
#
_entry.id   AF-D5T129-F1
#
_cell.length_a   1.000
_cell.length_b   1.000
_cell.length_c   1.000
_cell.angle_alpha   90.00
_cell.angle_beta   90.00
_cell.angle_gamma   90.00
#
_symmetry.space_group_name_H-M   'P 1'
#
loop_
_entity.id
_entity.type
_entity.pdbx_description
1 polymer ?
#
loop_
_entity_poly.entity_id
_entity_poly.type
_entity_poly.pdbx_seq_one_letter_code
_entity_poly.pdbx_strand_id
1 'polypeptide(L)'
;MTHNSNNTMTIKELFNLMATHHSHTATLQFYDMADRYILTINDWHLNLNQSVAEDLITQLKSEKFAVITSKNGHPAVKLTQILSS
;
A
#
# COMPACT_ATOMS: atom_id res chain seq x y z
N MET A 1 -15.21 -3.48 27.35
CA MET A 1 -14.48 -4.21 26.30
C MET A 1 -14.09 -3.21 25.24
N THR A 2 -12.80 -2.93 25.15
CA THR A 2 -12.21 -1.89 24.31
C THR A 2 -12.27 -2.32 22.84
N HIS A 3 -13.02 -1.59 22.01
CA HIS A 3 -12.87 -1.69 20.56
C HIS A 3 -11.46 -1.19 20.21
N ASN A 4 -10.55 -2.10 19.85
CA ASN A 4 -9.20 -1.72 19.46
C ASN A 4 -9.24 -1.30 17.99
N SER A 5 -9.48 0.00 17.76
CA SER A 5 -9.58 0.66 16.45
C SER A 5 -8.22 0.84 15.76
N ASN A 6 -7.46 -0.24 15.56
CA ASN A 6 -6.23 -0.18 14.77
C ASN A 6 -6.57 -0.31 13.28
N ASN A 7 -7.20 0.73 12.73
CA ASN A 7 -7.69 0.81 11.36
C ASN A 7 -6.66 1.48 10.42
N THR A 8 -5.35 1.26 10.64
CA THR A 8 -4.28 1.87 9.84
C THR A 8 -3.25 0.81 9.46
N MET A 9 -2.69 0.94 8.26
CA MET A 9 -1.53 0.15 7.80
C MET A 9 -0.29 1.04 7.83
N THR A 10 0.77 0.55 8.45
CA THR A 10 2.07 1.24 8.52
C THR A 10 3.01 0.80 7.40
N ILE A 11 4.01 1.63 7.08
CA ILE A 11 5.09 1.26 6.15
C ILE A 11 5.82 -0.02 6.60
N LYS A 12 6.00 -0.21 7.92
CA LYS A 12 6.65 -1.42 8.46
C LYS A 12 5.83 -2.68 8.18
N GLU A 13 4.52 -2.64 8.38
CA GLU A 13 3.63 -3.77 8.08
C GLU A 13 3.61 -4.08 6.60
N LEU A 14 3.57 -3.05 5.74
CA LEU A 14 3.70 -3.19 4.30
C LEU A 14 5.00 -3.91 3.91
N PHE A 15 6.16 -3.52 4.46
CA PHE A 15 7.42 -4.19 4.17
C PHE A 15 7.48 -5.63 4.74
N ASN A 16 6.87 -5.89 5.89
CA ASN A 16 6.75 -7.24 6.42
C ASN A 16 5.92 -8.14 5.47
N LEU A 17 4.84 -7.60 4.90
CA LEU A 17 4.04 -8.30 3.89
C LEU A 17 4.85 -8.55 2.62
N MET A 18 5.58 -7.54 2.14
CA MET A 18 6.47 -7.68 0.99
C MET A 18 7.51 -8.79 1.19
N ALA A 19 8.16 -8.83 2.37
CA ALA A 19 9.12 -9.88 2.73
C ALA A 19 8.46 -11.26 2.84
N THR A 20 7.27 -11.35 3.43
CA THR A 20 6.50 -12.60 3.57
C THR A 20 6.13 -13.19 2.20
N HIS A 21 5.85 -12.33 1.23
CA HIS A 21 5.54 -12.73 -0.15
C HIS A 21 6.75 -12.70 -1.08
N HIS A 22 7.97 -12.61 -0.53
CA HIS A 22 9.24 -12.63 -1.26
C HIS A 22 9.31 -11.62 -2.41
N SER A 23 8.67 -10.45 -2.26
CA SER A 23 8.60 -9.42 -3.29
C SER A 23 9.36 -8.18 -2.88
N HIS A 24 10.12 -7.63 -3.83
CA HIS A 24 10.77 -6.32 -3.68
C HIS A 24 9.89 -5.18 -4.20
N THR A 25 8.69 -5.48 -4.72
CA THR A 25 7.78 -4.47 -5.26
C THR A 25 6.37 -4.66 -4.75
N ALA A 26 5.67 -3.55 -4.57
CA ALA A 26 4.25 -3.55 -4.29
C ALA A 26 3.55 -2.42 -5.06
N THR A 27 2.28 -2.59 -5.37
CA THR A 27 1.47 -1.54 -5.96
C THR A 27 0.19 -1.34 -5.15
N LEU A 28 -0.19 -0.10 -4.93
CA LEU A 28 -1.46 0.27 -4.33
C LEU A 28 -2.23 1.09 -5.36
N GLN A 29 -3.39 0.59 -5.79
CA GLN A 29 -4.21 1.24 -6.82
C GLN A 29 -5.68 1.15 -6.46
N PHE A 30 -6.43 2.19 -6.80
CA PHE A 30 -7.88 2.14 -6.75
C PHE A 30 -8.42 1.31 -7.92
N TYR A 31 -9.42 0.47 -7.65
CA TYR A 31 -10.06 -0.37 -8.65
C TYR A 31 -11.54 -0.02 -8.75
N ASP A 32 -11.88 0.78 -9.77
CA ASP A 32 -13.20 1.40 -9.94
C ASP A 32 -14.35 0.38 -9.91
N MET A 33 -14.16 -0.80 -10.50
CA MET A 33 -15.19 -1.85 -10.54
C MET A 33 -15.53 -2.43 -9.16
N ALA A 34 -14.62 -2.33 -8.19
CA ALA A 34 -14.80 -2.89 -6.85
C ALA A 34 -14.89 -1.82 -5.75
N ASP A 35 -14.80 -0.54 -6.12
CA ASP A 35 -14.87 0.63 -5.25
C ASP A 35 -13.95 0.51 -4.02
N ARG A 36 -12.70 0.09 -4.26
CA ARG A 36 -11.72 -0.15 -3.20
C ARG A 36 -10.29 0.00 -3.71
N TYR A 37 -9.38 0.22 -2.77
CA TYR A 37 -7.96 0.10 -3.05
C TYR A 37 -7.52 -1.35 -2.94
N ILE A 38 -6.64 -1.76 -3.84
CA ILE A 38 -6.01 -3.08 -3.85
C ILE A 38 -4.51 -2.88 -3.72
N LEU A 39 -3.95 -3.40 -2.62
CA LEU A 39 -2.51 -3.61 -2.46
C LEU A 39 -2.14 -4.92 -3.13
N THR A 40 -1.24 -4.89 -4.09
CA THR A 40 -0.73 -6.07 -4.81
C THR A 40 0.74 -6.26 -4.50
N ILE A 41 1.11 -7.47 -4.12
CA ILE A 41 2.46 -7.91 -3.80
C ILE A 41 2.68 -9.25 -4.49
N ASN A 42 3.41 -9.27 -5.60
CA ASN A 42 3.47 -10.42 -6.50
C ASN A 42 2.06 -10.91 -6.88
N ASP A 43 1.74 -12.20 -6.68
CA ASP A 43 0.42 -12.78 -6.93
C ASP A 43 -0.57 -12.62 -5.77
N TRP A 44 -0.16 -11.98 -4.67
CA TRP A 44 -1.00 -11.76 -3.50
C TRP A 44 -1.64 -10.37 -3.52
N HIS A 45 -2.88 -10.30 -3.06
CA HIS A 45 -3.66 -9.07 -3.03
C HIS A 45 -4.35 -8.87 -1.68
N LEU A 46 -4.43 -7.62 -1.24
CA LEU A 46 -5.19 -7.18 -0.07
C LEU A 46 -6.08 -6.00 -0.42
N ASN A 47 -7.36 -6.13 -0.06
CA ASN A 47 -8.31 -5.04 -0.17
C ASN A 47 -8.13 -4.07 1.01
N LEU A 48 -7.95 -2.80 0.71
CA LEU A 48 -7.91 -1.72 1.68
C LEU A 48 -9.13 -0.81 1.45
N ASN A 49 -9.74 -0.36 2.54
CA ASN A 49 -10.71 0.73 2.45
C ASN A 49 -9.98 2.04 2.10
N GLN A 50 -10.75 3.03 1.64
CA GLN A 50 -10.21 4.32 1.19
C GLN A 50 -9.37 5.03 2.25
N SER A 51 -9.84 5.11 3.50
CA SER A 51 -9.12 5.83 4.56
C SER A 51 -7.76 5.19 4.86
N VAL A 52 -7.68 3.85 4.99
CA VAL A 52 -6.42 3.15 5.22
C VAL A 52 -5.45 3.37 4.06
N ALA A 53 -5.95 3.29 2.84
CA ALA A 53 -5.12 3.46 1.65
C ALA A 53 -4.59 4.89 1.54
N GLU A 54 -5.43 5.91 1.72
CA GLU A 54 -5.01 7.31 1.65
C GLU A 54 -4.01 7.70 2.75
N ASP A 55 -4.17 7.15 3.96
CA ASP A 55 -3.22 7.31 5.05
C ASP A 55 -1.87 6.67 4.70
N LEU A 56 -1.87 5.46 4.14
CA LEU A 56 -0.65 4.80 3.69
C LEU A 56 0.03 5.57 2.54
N ILE A 57 -0.73 6.05 1.56
CA ILE A 57 -0.22 6.88 0.47
C ILE A 57 0.40 8.16 1.01
N THR A 58 -0.21 8.78 2.02
CA THR A 58 0.31 9.99 2.65
C THR A 58 1.62 9.74 3.38
N GLN A 59 1.74 8.63 4.12
CA GLN A 59 3.01 8.21 4.73
C GLN A 59 4.10 7.98 3.68
N LEU A 60 3.75 7.44 2.52
CA LEU A 60 4.70 7.12 1.44
C LEU A 60 5.14 8.33 0.60
N LYS A 61 4.50 9.50 0.73
CA LYS A 61 4.83 10.72 -0.06
C LYS A 61 6.27 11.21 0.13
N SER A 62 6.83 11.02 1.32
CA SER A 62 8.20 11.44 1.64
C SER A 62 9.27 10.40 1.28
N GLU A 63 8.86 9.20 0.88
CA GLU A 63 9.76 8.06 0.78
C GLU A 63 10.36 7.92 -0.62
N LYS A 64 11.69 7.85 -0.69
CA LYS A 64 12.42 7.73 -1.98
C LYS A 64 12.14 6.43 -2.73
N PHE A 65 11.68 5.40 -2.03
CA PHE A 65 11.34 4.10 -2.58
C PHE A 65 9.88 4.01 -3.09
N ALA A 66 9.11 5.09 -2.96
CA ALA A 66 7.73 5.17 -3.40
C ALA A 66 7.59 6.15 -4.58
N VAL A 67 6.93 5.71 -5.63
CA VAL A 67 6.56 6.54 -6.77
C VAL A 67 5.05 6.72 -6.74
N ILE A 68 4.62 7.94 -6.47
CA ILE A 68 3.20 8.31 -6.44
C ILE A 68 2.78 8.82 -7.81
N THR A 69 1.67 8.28 -8.29
CA THR A 69 1.05 8.60 -9.58
C THR A 69 -0.45 8.80 -9.36
N SER A 70 -1.19 9.08 -10.43
CA SER A 70 -2.65 9.05 -10.44
C SER A 70 -3.12 8.07 -11.51
N LYS A 71 -4.13 7.27 -11.19
CA LYS A 71 -4.80 6.35 -12.11
C LYS A 71 -6.31 6.53 -11.94
N ASN A 72 -7.01 6.80 -13.03
CA ASN A 72 -8.46 7.06 -13.05
C ASN A 72 -8.91 8.16 -12.06
N GLY A 73 -8.07 9.16 -11.82
CA GLY A 73 -8.37 10.25 -10.87
C GLY A 73 -8.05 9.93 -9.41
N HIS A 74 -7.64 8.69 -9.10
CA HIS A 74 -7.27 8.26 -7.75
C HIS A 74 -5.74 8.19 -7.58
N PRO A 75 -5.20 8.59 -6.41
CA PRO A 75 -3.79 8.37 -6.09
C PRO A 75 -3.41 6.89 -6.20
N ALA A 76 -2.26 6.61 -6.80
CA ALA A 76 -1.72 5.27 -6.93
C ALA A 76 -0.24 5.28 -6.56
N VAL A 77 0.26 4.19 -5.99
CA VAL A 77 1.66 4.11 -5.55
C VAL A 77 2.29 2.83 -6.07
N LYS A 78 3.50 2.97 -6.60
CA LYS A 78 4.41 1.85 -6.86
C LYS A 78 5.58 1.95 -5.88
N LEU A 79 5.85 0.85 -5.21
CA LEU A 79 6.92 0.71 -4.23
C LEU A 79 8.00 -0.20 -4.81
N THR A 80 9.26 0.19 -4.62
CA THR A 80 10.42 -0.66 -4.92
C THR A 80 11.33 -0.65 -3.71
N GLN A 81 11.39 -1.77 -2.98
CA GLN A 81 12.28 -1.91 -1.85
C GLN A 81 13.72 -1.71 -2.32
N ILE A 82 14.36 -0.65 -1.82
CA ILE A 82 15.78 -0.42 -2.05
C ILE A 82 16.50 -1.28 -1.02
N LEU A 83 17.12 -2.37 -1.47
CA LEU A 83 18.05 -3.11 -0.64
C LEU A 83 19.24 -2.19 -0.37
N SER A 84 19.38 -1.72 0.86
CA SER A 84 20.64 -1.13 1.31
C SER A 84 21.68 -2.26 1.31
N SER A 85 22.60 -2.20 0.34
CA SER A 85 23.78 -3.06 0.23
C SER A 85 24.71 -2.93 1.43
#